data_AF-V6JVB3-F1
#
_entry.id   AF-V6JVB3-F1
#
_cell.length_a   1.000
_cell.length_b   1.000
_cell.length_c   1.000
_cell.angle_alpha   90.00
_cell.angle_beta   90.00
_cell.angle_gamma   90.00
#
_symmetry.space_group_name_H-M   'P 1'
#
loop_
_entity.id
_entity.type
_entity.pdbx_description
1 polymer ?
#
loop_
_entity_poly.entity_id
_entity_poly.type
_entity_poly.pdbx_seq_one_letter_code
_entity_poly.pdbx_strand_id
1 'polypeptide(L)'
;MLNDSADEYEIQPAPDRLPGLLLAPVDDPRVVKDRLYPDFRPDGQDAEVARLLALGARRTDVGQGDEPWVVPADPEGNEFYVFGPRRDRVRGEPSRLPGTRGPGGIIDCMSDTPRRDEDPNRPRPEPILFYATTWVDHSGGYALRRLALGLGALLLAAGGALVLRLAYQGLNVAQVGDWVRTMAVVAFAVCSSVAFTRTLSRYRHRPESVDEARERSMRSIIAVGFLGLLLAYALRSLVEAPGEKLLRAEHEQALKRYRRGRTTRTGNPARRRRKR
;
A
#
# COMPACT_ATOMS: atom_id res chain seq x y z
N MET A 1 19.98 13.68 0.13
CA MET A 1 19.17 14.63 0.91
C MET A 1 18.02 15.06 0.01
N LEU A 2 16.83 14.55 0.27
CA LEU A 2 15.60 15.08 -0.32
C LEU A 2 15.10 16.13 0.68
N ASN A 3 15.08 17.39 0.23
CA ASN A 3 14.59 18.58 0.92
C ASN A 3 15.53 19.20 1.99
N ASP A 4 15.68 20.53 1.91
CA ASP A 4 16.63 21.38 2.67
C ASP A 4 15.86 22.44 3.50
N SER A 5 14.58 22.17 3.77
CA SER A 5 13.72 23.06 4.57
C SER A 5 14.04 22.91 6.06
N ALA A 6 14.27 24.03 6.74
CA ALA A 6 14.78 24.08 8.12
C ALA A 6 13.88 23.39 9.18
N ASP A 7 12.62 23.11 8.82
CA ASP A 7 11.60 22.63 9.75
C ASP A 7 11.18 21.17 9.50
N GLU A 8 11.83 20.47 8.57
CA GLU A 8 11.58 19.04 8.30
C GLU A 8 12.66 18.17 8.98
N TYR A 9 12.23 17.13 9.69
CA TYR A 9 13.13 16.20 10.39
C TYR A 9 13.02 14.79 9.80
N GLU A 10 14.12 14.25 9.30
CA GLU A 10 14.16 12.87 8.78
C GLU A 10 14.83 11.91 9.77
N ILE A 11 14.12 10.87 10.17
CA ILE A 11 14.64 9.77 10.99
C ILE A 11 14.99 8.62 10.06
N GLN A 12 16.28 8.25 10.01
CA GLN A 12 16.76 7.12 9.23
C GLN A 12 17.49 6.10 10.13
N PRO A 13 17.46 4.80 9.79
CA PRO A 13 18.30 3.79 10.44
C PRO A 13 19.80 4.07 10.33
N ALA A 14 20.22 4.68 9.21
CA ALA A 14 21.55 5.22 8.95
C ALA A 14 21.45 6.26 7.81
N PRO A 15 22.37 7.23 7.69
CA PRO A 15 22.27 8.33 6.72
C PRO A 15 22.12 7.95 5.24
N ASP A 16 22.47 6.71 4.89
CA ASP A 16 22.42 6.16 3.54
C ASP A 16 21.42 5.00 3.40
N ARG A 17 20.56 4.79 4.41
CA ARG A 17 19.69 3.61 4.51
C ARG A 17 18.22 3.99 4.54
N LEU A 18 17.54 3.70 3.43
CA LEU A 18 16.09 3.84 3.29
C LEU A 18 15.34 2.56 3.73
N PRO A 19 14.05 2.66 4.12
CA PRO A 19 13.25 3.89 4.20
C PRO A 19 13.59 4.77 5.42
N GLY A 20 13.54 6.09 5.23
CA GLY A 20 13.49 7.08 6.30
C GLY A 20 12.06 7.49 6.63
N LEU A 21 11.85 8.08 7.79
CA LEU A 21 10.59 8.69 8.21
C LEU A 21 10.80 10.22 8.26
N LEU A 22 10.12 10.95 7.38
CA LEU A 22 10.13 12.40 7.37
C LEU A 22 8.98 12.93 8.23
N LEU A 23 9.31 13.81 9.18
CA LEU A 23 8.38 14.58 9.98
C LEU A 23 8.34 15.99 9.40
N ALA A 24 7.17 16.41 8.94
CA ALA A 24 6.95 17.72 8.35
C ALA A 24 5.87 18.49 9.13
N PRO A 25 5.98 19.82 9.26
CA PRO A 25 4.99 20.62 9.96
C PRO A 25 3.65 20.59 9.21
N VAL A 26 2.57 20.48 9.97
CA VAL A 26 1.19 20.50 9.46
C VAL A 26 0.36 21.48 10.28
N ASP A 27 -0.15 22.53 9.63
CA ASP A 27 -0.95 23.57 10.29
C ASP A 27 -2.43 23.16 10.48
N ASP A 28 -2.88 22.14 9.75
CA ASP A 28 -4.27 21.66 9.81
C ASP A 28 -4.54 20.90 11.12
N PRO A 29 -5.67 21.16 11.80
CA PRO A 29 -6.02 20.44 13.03
C PRO A 29 -6.34 18.97 12.72
N ARG A 30 -5.93 18.08 13.63
CA ARG A 30 -6.22 16.64 13.53
C ARG A 30 -7.72 16.37 13.56
N VAL A 31 -8.26 15.74 12.51
CA VAL A 31 -9.69 15.42 12.38
C VAL A 31 -9.99 13.94 12.72
N VAL A 32 -9.02 13.05 12.58
CA VAL A 32 -9.16 11.60 12.81
C VAL A 32 -7.91 11.04 13.47
N LYS A 33 -8.03 9.87 14.09
CA LYS A 33 -6.87 9.14 14.62
C LYS A 33 -5.91 8.72 13.49
N ASP A 34 -4.62 8.77 13.79
CA ASP A 34 -3.59 8.38 12.83
C ASP A 34 -3.64 6.89 12.57
N ARG A 35 -3.49 6.52 11.29
CA ARG A 35 -3.51 5.11 10.85
C ARG A 35 -2.15 4.44 10.97
N LEU A 36 -1.12 5.22 11.29
CA LEU A 36 0.26 4.77 11.46
C LEU A 36 0.74 5.27 12.82
N TYR A 37 1.32 4.37 13.60
CA TYR A 37 1.93 4.67 14.89
C TYR A 37 3.30 3.98 14.97
N PRO A 38 4.35 4.68 15.39
CA PRO A 38 5.66 4.07 15.61
C PRO A 38 5.70 3.16 16.85
N ASP A 39 6.46 2.06 16.73
CA ASP A 39 6.78 1.15 17.83
C ASP A 39 8.26 1.32 18.23
N PHE A 40 8.51 1.79 19.45
CA PHE A 40 9.85 1.92 20.01
C PHE A 40 10.16 0.80 21.00
N ARG A 41 11.39 0.29 20.92
CA ARG A 41 11.91 -0.78 21.79
C ARG A 41 13.24 -0.36 22.40
N PRO A 42 13.22 0.56 23.39
CA PRO A 42 14.43 0.97 24.09
C PRO A 42 14.99 -0.17 24.96
N ASP A 43 16.25 -0.06 25.35
CA ASP A 43 16.86 -0.99 26.29
C ASP A 43 16.20 -0.91 27.69
N GLY A 44 15.67 0.26 28.07
CA GLY A 44 14.93 0.50 29.30
C GLY A 44 13.63 1.27 29.05
N GLN A 45 12.49 0.59 29.19
CA GLN A 45 11.16 1.17 28.95
C GLN A 45 10.85 2.34 29.88
N ASP A 46 11.01 2.17 31.19
CA ASP A 46 10.64 3.21 32.16
C ASP A 46 11.50 4.46 32.03
N ALA A 47 12.81 4.28 31.80
CA ALA A 47 13.74 5.39 31.58
C ALA A 47 13.41 6.16 30.29
N GLU A 48 13.06 5.44 29.23
CA GLU A 48 12.68 6.07 27.96
C GLU A 48 11.34 6.78 28.07
N VAL A 49 10.35 6.16 28.71
CA VAL A 49 9.06 6.81 28.97
C VAL A 49 9.26 8.08 29.79
N ALA A 50 10.08 8.04 30.84
CA ALA A 50 10.39 9.23 31.64
C ALA A 50 11.06 10.34 30.81
N ARG A 51 12.01 9.97 29.93
CA ARG A 51 12.66 10.90 29.01
C ARG A 51 11.65 11.56 28.05
N LEU A 52 10.76 10.77 27.47
CA LEU A 52 9.74 11.24 26.53
C LEU A 52 8.76 12.20 27.20
N LEU A 53 8.32 11.89 28.42
CA LEU A 53 7.45 12.77 29.20
C LEU A 53 8.15 14.10 29.53
N ALA A 54 9.45 14.06 29.85
CA ALA A 54 10.25 15.28 30.08
C ALA A 54 10.39 16.14 28.80
N LEU A 55 10.32 15.52 27.61
CA LEU A 55 10.33 16.21 26.32
C LEU A 55 8.93 16.73 25.88
N GLY A 56 7.91 16.54 26.71
CA GLY A 56 6.56 17.06 26.46
C GLY A 56 5.54 16.03 25.96
N ALA A 57 5.92 14.75 25.87
CA ALA A 57 4.95 13.69 25.62
C ALA A 57 3.97 13.56 26.81
N ARG A 58 2.75 13.08 26.55
CA ARG A 58 1.72 12.80 27.55
C ARG A 58 1.38 11.32 27.53
N ARG A 59 1.09 10.71 28.70
CA ARG A 59 0.57 9.34 28.72
C ARG A 59 -0.87 9.32 28.20
N THR A 60 -1.19 8.35 27.35
CA THR A 60 -2.50 8.16 26.73
C THR A 60 -2.98 6.73 26.96
N ASP A 61 -4.28 6.58 27.22
CA ASP A 61 -4.93 5.27 27.28
C ASP A 61 -5.74 5.07 26.00
N VAL A 62 -5.42 4.00 25.26
CA VAL A 62 -6.10 3.58 24.04
C VAL A 62 -6.95 2.32 24.27
N GLY A 63 -7.19 1.96 25.54
CA GLY A 63 -7.91 0.75 25.95
C GLY A 63 -7.00 -0.47 26.07
N GLN A 64 -5.70 -0.28 26.35
CA GLN A 64 -4.73 -1.38 26.41
C GLN A 64 -4.81 -2.25 27.68
N GLY A 65 -5.48 -1.81 28.75
CA GLY A 65 -5.56 -2.56 30.00
C GLY A 65 -4.20 -2.84 30.63
N ASP A 66 -3.99 -4.06 31.13
CA ASP A 66 -2.77 -4.50 31.85
C ASP A 66 -1.63 -4.94 30.91
N GLU A 67 -1.65 -4.52 29.65
CA GLU A 67 -0.64 -4.87 28.67
C GLU A 67 0.74 -4.22 28.98
N PRO A 68 1.86 -4.89 28.67
CA PRO A 68 3.18 -4.51 29.13
C PRO A 68 3.81 -3.35 28.34
N TRP A 69 3.08 -2.73 27.41
CA TRP A 69 3.55 -1.55 26.66
C TRP A 69 2.90 -0.27 27.19
N VAL A 70 3.64 0.83 27.09
CA VAL A 70 3.14 2.16 27.44
C VAL A 70 2.83 2.91 26.15
N VAL A 71 1.74 3.67 26.13
CA VAL A 71 1.33 4.49 24.99
C VAL A 71 1.44 5.97 25.36
N PRO A 72 2.54 6.66 24.99
CA PRO A 72 2.58 8.11 25.01
C PRO A 72 1.98 8.71 23.74
N ALA A 73 1.59 9.98 23.84
CA ALA A 73 1.32 10.86 22.72
C ALA A 73 2.30 12.03 22.74
N ASP A 74 2.79 12.45 21.58
CA ASP A 74 3.63 13.65 21.45
C ASP A 74 2.80 14.94 21.74
N PRO A 75 3.43 16.13 21.75
CA PRO A 75 2.72 17.38 21.99
C PRO A 75 1.53 17.63 21.04
N GLU A 76 1.65 17.17 19.78
CA GLU A 76 0.63 17.27 18.72
C GLU A 76 -0.49 16.23 18.85
N GLY A 77 -0.31 15.23 19.73
CA GLY A 77 -1.29 14.19 20.01
C GLY A 77 -1.14 12.93 19.15
N ASN A 78 0.00 12.75 18.48
CA ASN A 78 0.32 11.55 17.74
C ASN A 78 0.71 10.43 18.72
N GLU A 79 0.00 9.30 18.64
CA GLU A 79 0.19 8.17 19.55
C GLU A 79 1.32 7.25 19.06
N PHE A 80 2.14 6.77 19.99
CA PHE A 80 3.18 5.79 19.70
C PHE A 80 3.37 4.81 20.86
N TYR A 81 4.02 3.68 20.61
CA TYR A 81 4.11 2.57 21.55
C TYR A 81 5.54 2.40 22.04
N VAL A 82 5.73 2.28 23.35
CA VAL A 82 7.03 1.97 23.95
C VAL A 82 6.94 0.62 24.64
N PHE A 83 7.69 -0.35 24.13
CA PHE A 83 7.75 -1.71 24.66
C PHE A 83 8.95 -1.90 25.59
N GLY A 84 8.79 -2.83 26.55
CA GLY A 84 9.92 -3.41 27.27
C GLY A 84 10.91 -4.13 26.36
N PRO A 85 12.15 -4.36 26.86
CA PRO A 85 13.13 -5.18 26.14
C PRO A 85 12.54 -6.54 25.80
N ARG A 86 12.90 -7.06 24.64
CA ARG A 86 12.44 -8.37 24.19
C ARG A 86 12.88 -9.39 25.24
N ARG A 87 11.93 -10.05 25.92
CA ARG A 87 12.25 -11.29 26.63
C ARG A 87 12.80 -12.24 25.58
N ASP A 88 14.11 -12.46 25.61
CA ASP A 88 14.72 -13.52 24.82
C ASP A 88 13.97 -14.79 25.18
N ARG A 89 13.14 -15.26 24.25
CA ARG A 89 12.57 -16.59 24.37
C ARG A 89 13.78 -17.50 24.30
N VAL A 90 14.23 -17.97 25.46
CA VAL A 90 15.29 -18.98 25.55
C VAL A 90 14.90 -20.06 24.55
N ARG A 91 15.71 -20.19 23.50
CA ARG A 91 15.57 -21.22 22.50
C ARG A 91 15.82 -22.54 23.22
N GLY A 92 14.77 -23.16 23.76
CA GLY A 92 14.91 -24.51 24.32
C GLY A 92 14.00 -24.94 25.47
N GLU A 93 12.89 -24.28 25.81
CA GLU A 93 12.00 -24.87 26.82
C GLU A 93 10.53 -24.92 26.35
N PRO A 94 10.01 -26.12 26.05
CA PRO A 94 8.58 -26.29 25.82
C PRO A 94 7.85 -26.18 27.15
N SER A 95 6.89 -25.25 27.22
CA SER A 95 5.86 -25.19 28.25
C SER A 95 5.17 -26.56 28.36
N ARG A 96 5.46 -27.31 29.42
CA ARG A 96 4.72 -28.53 29.77
C ARG A 96 3.33 -28.14 30.25
N LEU A 97 2.32 -28.38 29.42
CA LEU A 97 0.96 -28.57 29.90
C LEU A 97 0.80 -30.03 30.37
N PRO A 98 0.06 -30.31 31.46
CA PRO A 98 -0.04 -31.66 32.02
C PRO A 98 -1.14 -32.50 31.33
N GLY A 99 -0.83 -33.79 31.10
CA GLY A 99 -1.78 -34.85 30.68
C GLY A 99 -1.97 -34.95 29.15
N THR A 100 -1.99 -36.10 28.48
CA THR A 100 -2.35 -37.48 28.86
C THR A 100 -1.62 -38.50 27.99
N ARG A 101 -1.39 -39.69 28.54
CA ARG A 101 -0.71 -40.85 27.94
C ARG A 101 -1.67 -41.61 27.00
N GLY A 102 -1.22 -42.07 25.83
CA GLY A 102 -1.94 -43.01 24.95
C GLY A 102 -1.04 -43.57 23.84
N PRO A 103 -1.02 -44.90 23.57
CA PRO A 103 -0.01 -45.54 22.72
C PRO A 103 -0.51 -45.81 21.28
N GLY A 104 0.43 -45.76 20.33
CA GLY A 104 0.36 -46.53 19.07
C GLY A 104 -0.53 -45.96 17.96
N GLY A 105 0.11 -45.55 16.87
CA GLY A 105 -0.58 -45.23 15.62
C GLY A 105 0.39 -44.74 14.55
N ILE A 106 0.95 -45.68 13.79
CA ILE A 106 1.67 -45.40 12.55
C ILE A 106 0.66 -44.87 11.54
N ILE A 107 0.78 -43.61 11.15
CA ILE A 107 0.28 -43.10 9.87
C ILE A 107 1.40 -42.23 9.28
N ASP A 108 2.15 -42.83 8.38
CA ASP A 108 2.87 -42.11 7.34
C ASP A 108 1.85 -41.66 6.29
N CYS A 109 1.92 -40.40 5.88
CA CYS A 109 1.61 -39.85 4.55
C CYS A 109 1.32 -38.34 4.65
N MET A 110 2.20 -37.54 4.06
CA MET A 110 1.99 -36.15 3.60
C MET A 110 1.39 -35.16 4.63
N SER A 111 2.27 -34.49 5.36
CA SER A 111 1.95 -33.14 5.86
C SER A 111 3.19 -32.26 5.90
N ASP A 112 3.07 -31.16 5.17
CA ASP A 112 3.97 -30.03 5.06
C ASP A 112 4.40 -29.56 6.46
N THR A 113 5.55 -30.04 6.92
CA THR A 113 6.14 -29.58 8.18
C THR A 113 6.70 -28.19 7.92
N PRO A 114 6.34 -27.14 8.67
CA PRO A 114 6.94 -25.82 8.46
C PRO A 114 8.44 -25.95 8.71
N ARG A 115 9.24 -25.81 7.64
CA ARG A 115 10.70 -25.89 7.71
C ARG A 115 11.18 -24.88 8.75
N ARG A 116 11.96 -25.36 9.73
CA ARG A 116 12.49 -24.65 10.92
C ARG A 116 13.31 -23.37 10.68
N ASP A 117 13.40 -22.85 9.46
CA ASP A 117 14.28 -21.74 9.07
C ASP A 117 13.54 -20.49 8.53
N GLU A 118 12.23 -20.38 8.73
CA GLU A 118 11.53 -19.12 8.46
C GLU A 118 11.83 -18.11 9.56
N ASP A 119 12.70 -17.14 9.25
CA ASP A 119 12.84 -15.92 10.05
C ASP A 119 11.45 -15.24 10.16
N PRO A 120 10.82 -15.23 11.34
CA PRO A 120 9.46 -14.70 11.51
C PRO A 120 9.39 -13.19 11.26
N ASN A 121 10.53 -12.50 11.20
CA ASN A 121 10.62 -11.05 11.06
C ASN A 121 11.00 -10.60 9.64
N ARG A 122 11.13 -11.53 8.69
CA ARG A 122 11.45 -11.18 7.30
C ARG A 122 10.17 -10.71 6.60
N PRO A 123 10.14 -9.49 6.01
CA PRO A 123 8.98 -9.03 5.27
C PRO A 123 8.74 -9.98 4.10
N ARG A 124 7.62 -10.71 4.17
CA ARG A 124 7.15 -11.58 3.09
C ARG A 124 6.62 -10.68 1.98
N PRO A 125 6.79 -11.06 0.70
CA PRO A 125 6.13 -10.34 -0.38
C PRO A 125 4.63 -10.34 -0.12
N GLU A 126 4.05 -9.15 -0.02
CA GLU A 126 2.64 -8.98 0.28
C GLU A 126 1.79 -9.63 -0.82
N PRO A 127 0.69 -10.30 -0.46
CA PRO A 127 -0.24 -10.85 -1.44
C PRO A 127 -0.85 -9.72 -2.24
N ILE A 128 -0.96 -9.88 -3.55
CA ILE A 128 -1.61 -8.88 -4.39
C ILE A 128 -3.09 -8.85 -4.04
N LEU A 129 -3.61 -7.65 -3.76
CA LEU A 129 -5.03 -7.42 -3.53
C LEU A 129 -5.66 -6.85 -4.80
N PHE A 130 -6.54 -7.62 -5.45
CA PHE A 130 -7.41 -7.10 -6.51
C PHE A 130 -8.83 -6.98 -5.98
N TYR A 131 -9.45 -5.82 -6.19
CA TYR A 131 -10.84 -5.55 -5.79
C TYR A 131 -11.13 -5.94 -4.32
N ALA A 132 -10.21 -5.59 -3.42
CA ALA A 132 -10.25 -5.89 -2.00
C ALA A 132 -10.25 -7.40 -1.64
N THR A 133 -9.76 -8.27 -2.53
CA THR A 133 -9.57 -9.71 -2.28
C THR A 133 -8.15 -10.15 -2.61
N THR A 134 -7.61 -11.07 -1.81
CA THR A 134 -6.28 -11.66 -2.02
C THR A 134 -6.26 -12.52 -3.27
N TRP A 135 -5.28 -12.30 -4.14
CA TRP A 135 -5.25 -12.93 -5.46
C TRP A 135 -3.87 -13.50 -5.83
N VAL A 136 -3.87 -14.79 -6.15
CA VAL A 136 -2.86 -15.52 -6.94
C VAL A 136 -3.53 -16.41 -8.01
N ASP A 137 -4.75 -16.93 -7.78
CA ASP A 137 -5.37 -17.98 -8.63
C ASP A 137 -6.77 -17.69 -9.22
N HIS A 138 -7.15 -16.43 -9.51
CA HIS A 138 -8.51 -16.10 -10.06
C HIS A 138 -9.69 -16.65 -9.25
N SER A 139 -9.50 -16.91 -7.97
CA SER A 139 -10.52 -17.43 -7.06
C SER A 139 -11.46 -16.34 -6.55
N GLY A 140 -12.55 -16.73 -5.88
CA GLY A 140 -13.39 -15.80 -5.11
C GLY A 140 -14.26 -14.84 -5.94
N GLY A 141 -14.73 -15.25 -7.12
CA GLY A 141 -15.65 -14.43 -7.92
C GLY A 141 -14.97 -13.27 -8.65
N TYR A 142 -13.67 -13.35 -8.90
CA TYR A 142 -12.89 -12.37 -9.67
C TYR A 142 -13.58 -11.95 -10.98
N ALA A 143 -14.04 -12.93 -11.77
CA ALA A 143 -14.71 -12.67 -13.05
C ALA A 143 -16.00 -11.87 -12.87
N LEU A 144 -16.79 -12.18 -11.84
CA LEU A 144 -18.04 -11.48 -11.54
C LEU A 144 -17.79 -10.03 -11.14
N ARG A 145 -16.82 -9.77 -10.26
CA ARG A 145 -16.46 -8.39 -9.84
C ARG A 145 -15.91 -7.57 -10.99
N ARG A 146 -15.07 -8.19 -11.83
CA ARG A 146 -14.50 -7.55 -13.02
C ARG A 146 -15.61 -7.15 -14.00
N LEU A 147 -16.54 -8.05 -14.28
CA LEU A 147 -17.70 -7.77 -15.13
C LEU A 147 -18.59 -6.70 -14.50
N ALA A 148 -18.90 -6.79 -13.20
CA ALA A 148 -19.74 -5.83 -12.50
C ALA A 148 -19.14 -4.41 -12.52
N LEU A 149 -17.84 -4.27 -12.28
CA LEU A 149 -17.15 -2.97 -12.32
C LEU A 149 -16.99 -2.44 -13.75
N GLY A 150 -16.74 -3.33 -14.73
CA GLY A 150 -16.72 -2.96 -16.14
C GLY A 150 -18.07 -2.44 -16.62
N LEU A 151 -19.16 -3.13 -16.25
CA LEU A 151 -20.53 -2.70 -16.53
C LEU A 151 -20.88 -1.40 -15.79
N GLY A 152 -20.49 -1.25 -14.53
CA GLY A 152 -20.67 -0.01 -13.78
C GLY A 152 -19.97 1.18 -14.45
N ALA A 153 -18.75 1.00 -14.94
CA ALA A 153 -18.04 2.04 -15.69
C ALA A 153 -18.73 2.40 -17.02
N LEU A 154 -19.27 1.40 -17.74
CA LEU A 154 -20.06 1.65 -18.96
C LEU A 154 -21.36 2.41 -18.66
N LEU A 155 -22.06 2.06 -17.58
CA LEU A 155 -23.27 2.76 -17.15
C LEU A 155 -22.98 4.21 -16.78
N LEU A 156 -21.88 4.46 -16.06
CA LEU A 156 -21.43 5.83 -15.76
C LEU A 156 -21.05 6.60 -17.02
N ALA A 157 -20.40 5.95 -18.00
CA ALA A 157 -20.06 6.58 -19.27
C ALA A 157 -21.33 6.93 -20.07
N ALA A 158 -22.32 6.03 -20.10
CA ALA A 158 -23.60 6.26 -20.75
C ALA A 158 -24.39 7.40 -20.07
N GLY A 159 -24.42 7.45 -18.74
CA GLY A 159 -25.01 8.55 -17.98
C GLY A 159 -24.32 9.89 -18.28
N GLY A 160 -22.99 9.90 -18.31
CA GLY A 160 -22.20 11.06 -18.71
C GLY A 160 -22.48 11.54 -20.13
N ALA A 161 -22.59 10.61 -21.09
CA ALA A 161 -22.95 10.93 -22.47
C ALA A 161 -24.37 11.49 -22.57
N LEU A 162 -25.31 11.00 -21.76
CA LEU A 162 -26.68 11.52 -21.70
C LEU A 162 -26.71 12.97 -21.19
N VAL A 163 -25.98 13.27 -20.11
CA VAL A 163 -25.85 14.64 -19.58
C VAL A 163 -25.24 15.55 -20.63
N LEU A 164 -24.17 15.11 -21.31
CA LEU A 164 -23.53 15.90 -22.36
C LEU A 164 -24.47 16.15 -23.54
N ARG A 165 -25.28 15.15 -23.91
CA ARG A 165 -26.32 15.29 -24.94
C ARG A 165 -27.37 16.35 -24.54
N LEU A 166 -27.83 16.33 -23.29
CA LEU A 166 -28.78 17.33 -22.79
C LEU A 166 -28.16 18.74 -22.77
N ALA A 167 -26.90 18.86 -22.33
CA ALA A 167 -26.17 20.13 -22.37
C ALA A 167 -26.04 20.66 -23.81
N TYR A 168 -25.71 19.78 -24.76
CA TYR A 168 -25.63 20.13 -26.18
C TYR A 168 -26.99 20.57 -26.75
N GLN A 169 -28.08 19.91 -26.36
CA GLN A 169 -29.44 20.32 -26.73
C GLN A 169 -29.78 21.70 -26.16
N GLY A 170 -29.36 22.01 -24.91
CA GLY A 170 -29.50 23.34 -24.33
C GLY A 170 -28.77 24.43 -25.13
N LEU A 171 -27.54 24.17 -25.58
CA LEU A 171 -26.82 25.09 -26.47
C LEU A 171 -27.56 25.31 -27.81
N ASN A 172 -28.23 24.28 -28.32
CA ASN A 172 -29.02 24.40 -29.55
C ASN A 172 -30.25 25.30 -29.37
N VAL A 173 -30.94 25.19 -28.23
CA VAL A 173 -32.09 26.04 -27.89
C VAL A 173 -31.67 27.50 -27.65
N ALA A 174 -30.48 27.72 -27.09
CA ALA A 174 -29.93 29.05 -26.83
C ALA A 174 -29.44 29.79 -28.09
N GLN A 175 -29.68 29.25 -29.31
CA GLN A 175 -29.23 29.83 -30.59
C GLN A 175 -27.73 30.17 -30.61
N VAL A 176 -26.93 29.40 -29.89
CA VAL A 176 -25.47 29.51 -29.93
C VAL A 176 -25.02 29.14 -31.34
N GLY A 177 -24.24 30.02 -31.97
CA GLY A 177 -23.77 29.85 -33.35
C GLY A 177 -23.07 28.50 -33.57
N ASP A 178 -23.27 27.94 -34.76
CA ASP A 178 -22.80 26.58 -35.11
C ASP A 178 -21.28 26.38 -34.93
N TRP A 179 -20.50 27.45 -35.08
CA TRP A 179 -19.05 27.40 -34.86
C TRP A 179 -18.65 27.14 -33.40
N VAL A 180 -19.29 27.82 -32.44
CA VAL A 180 -19.02 27.61 -31.00
C VAL A 180 -19.41 26.19 -30.59
N ARG A 181 -20.52 25.72 -31.14
CA ARG A 181 -21.04 24.37 -30.91
C ARG A 181 -20.09 23.30 -31.42
N THR A 182 -19.56 23.45 -32.63
CA THR A 182 -18.57 22.53 -33.19
C THR A 182 -17.27 22.54 -32.41
N MET A 183 -16.77 23.71 -31.98
CA MET A 183 -15.58 23.79 -31.13
C MET A 183 -15.74 23.07 -29.79
N ALA A 184 -16.90 23.20 -29.13
CA ALA A 184 -17.16 22.52 -27.87
C ALA A 184 -17.13 21.00 -28.02
N VAL A 185 -17.73 20.46 -29.09
CA VAL A 185 -17.70 19.02 -29.39
C VAL A 185 -16.26 18.54 -29.67
N VAL A 186 -15.50 19.30 -30.47
CA VAL A 186 -14.10 18.97 -30.78
C VAL A 186 -13.25 18.98 -29.51
N ALA A 187 -13.37 20.02 -28.68
CA ALA A 187 -12.62 20.12 -27.42
C ALA A 187 -12.92 18.93 -26.51
N PHE A 188 -14.20 18.57 -26.34
CA PHE A 188 -14.59 17.43 -25.53
C PHE A 188 -14.07 16.10 -26.08
N ALA A 189 -14.12 15.91 -27.41
CA ALA A 189 -13.59 14.73 -28.08
C ALA A 189 -12.07 14.60 -27.88
N VAL A 190 -11.34 15.72 -28.01
CA VAL A 190 -9.89 15.77 -27.76
C VAL A 190 -9.58 15.46 -26.29
N CYS A 191 -10.27 16.09 -25.33
CA CYS A 191 -10.09 15.82 -23.91
C CYS A 191 -10.35 14.35 -23.57
N SER A 192 -11.42 13.76 -24.11
CA SER A 192 -11.75 12.35 -23.92
C SER A 192 -10.69 11.42 -24.53
N SER A 193 -10.21 11.72 -25.74
CA SER A 193 -9.16 10.93 -26.41
C SER A 193 -7.83 10.96 -25.65
N VAL A 194 -7.42 12.14 -25.15
CA VAL A 194 -6.21 12.30 -24.34
C VAL A 194 -6.34 11.53 -23.02
N ALA A 195 -7.48 11.64 -22.32
CA ALA A 195 -7.73 10.90 -21.09
C ALA A 195 -7.71 9.39 -21.31
N PHE A 196 -8.33 8.90 -22.40
CA PHE A 196 -8.33 7.50 -22.79
C PHE A 196 -6.93 6.95 -23.02
N THR A 197 -6.17 7.61 -23.89
CA THR A 197 -4.82 7.18 -24.28
C THR A 197 -3.88 7.14 -23.08
N ARG A 198 -3.94 8.16 -22.22
CA ARG A 198 -3.12 8.20 -20.99
C ARG A 198 -3.49 7.12 -20.00
N THR A 199 -4.78 6.88 -19.80
CA THR A 199 -5.27 5.83 -18.90
C THR A 199 -4.78 4.45 -19.37
N LEU A 200 -4.85 4.19 -20.68
CA LEU A 200 -4.31 2.96 -21.27
C LEU A 200 -2.80 2.83 -21.11
N SER A 201 -2.05 3.92 -21.31
CA SER A 201 -0.60 3.94 -21.13
C SER A 201 -0.21 3.65 -19.67
N ARG A 202 -0.94 4.18 -18.68
CA ARG A 202 -0.73 3.90 -17.24
C ARG A 202 -0.92 2.42 -16.89
N TYR A 203 -1.87 1.73 -17.52
CA TYR A 203 -2.02 0.29 -17.27
C TYR A 203 -0.88 -0.56 -17.84
N ARG A 204 0.00 0.03 -18.66
CA ARG A 204 1.15 -0.64 -19.29
C ARG A 204 2.48 -0.22 -18.66
N HIS A 205 2.56 0.99 -18.09
CA HIS A 205 3.80 1.56 -17.56
C HIS A 205 3.57 2.24 -16.21
N ARG A 206 4.56 2.12 -15.32
CA ARG A 206 4.59 2.86 -14.06
C ARG A 206 4.93 4.32 -14.36
N PRO A 207 4.21 5.32 -13.82
CA PRO A 207 4.60 6.71 -13.95
C PRO A 207 5.91 6.94 -13.18
N GLU A 208 6.87 7.62 -13.80
CA GLU A 208 8.10 8.04 -13.12
C GLU A 208 7.83 9.27 -12.25
N SER A 209 8.68 9.56 -11.27
CA SER A 209 8.48 10.70 -10.34
C SER A 209 8.38 12.06 -11.03
N VAL A 210 8.99 12.21 -12.21
CA VAL A 210 8.90 13.41 -13.05
C VAL A 210 7.49 13.60 -13.64
N ASP A 211 6.75 12.50 -13.84
CA ASP A 211 5.39 12.55 -14.36
C ASP A 211 4.36 13.01 -13.31
N GLU A 212 4.64 12.88 -12.01
CA GLU A 212 3.70 13.24 -10.93
C GLU A 212 3.40 14.76 -10.87
N ALA A 213 4.41 15.60 -11.10
CA ALA A 213 4.26 17.04 -11.17
C ALA A 213 3.42 17.46 -12.38
N ARG A 214 3.66 16.81 -13.54
CA ARG A 214 2.86 16.99 -14.76
C ARG A 214 1.43 16.49 -14.57
N GLU A 215 1.23 15.44 -13.78
CA GLU A 215 -0.10 14.90 -13.46
C GLU A 215 -0.95 15.84 -12.62
N ARG A 216 -0.36 16.55 -11.65
CA ARG A 216 -1.09 17.55 -10.84
C ARG A 216 -1.69 18.65 -11.69
N SER A 217 -0.93 19.19 -12.65
CA SER A 217 -1.41 20.25 -13.55
C SER A 217 -2.47 19.76 -14.54
N MET A 218 -2.46 18.48 -14.91
CA MET A 218 -3.42 17.90 -15.86
C MET A 218 -4.66 17.26 -15.22
N ARG A 219 -4.78 17.23 -13.88
CA ARG A 219 -5.96 16.65 -13.18
C ARG A 219 -7.27 17.30 -13.61
N SER A 220 -7.28 18.63 -13.81
CA SER A 220 -8.45 19.37 -14.30
C SER A 220 -8.85 18.96 -15.72
N ILE A 221 -7.87 18.71 -16.61
CA ILE A 221 -8.10 18.26 -17.99
C ILE A 221 -8.68 16.83 -18.02
N ILE A 222 -8.22 15.95 -17.12
CA ILE A 222 -8.72 14.57 -17.02
C ILE A 222 -10.16 14.53 -16.50
N ALA A 223 -10.52 15.42 -15.56
CA ALA A 223 -11.89 15.52 -15.06
C ALA A 223 -12.90 15.86 -16.17
N VAL A 224 -12.51 16.70 -17.14
CA VAL A 224 -13.34 17.02 -18.32
C VAL A 224 -13.42 15.85 -19.30
N GLY A 225 -12.33 15.09 -19.48
CA GLY A 225 -12.23 13.92 -20.35
C GLY A 225 -12.75 12.60 -19.76
N PHE A 226 -13.60 12.64 -18.73
CA PHE A 226 -13.99 11.48 -17.93
C PHE A 226 -14.58 10.31 -18.75
N LEU A 227 -15.22 10.59 -19.89
CA LEU A 227 -15.70 9.56 -20.82
C LEU A 227 -14.57 8.64 -21.30
N GLY A 228 -13.41 9.22 -21.62
CA GLY A 228 -12.22 8.47 -22.04
C GLY A 228 -11.65 7.60 -20.92
N LEU A 229 -11.65 8.10 -19.68
CA LEU A 229 -11.22 7.34 -18.50
C LEU A 229 -12.10 6.10 -18.28
N LEU A 230 -13.43 6.30 -18.27
CA LEU A 230 -14.40 5.22 -18.05
C LEU A 230 -14.38 4.19 -19.18
N LEU A 231 -14.25 4.64 -20.43
CA LEU A 231 -14.14 3.74 -21.58
C LEU A 231 -12.85 2.91 -21.54
N ALA A 232 -11.72 3.55 -21.19
CA ALA A 232 -10.44 2.84 -21.03
C ALA A 232 -10.54 1.79 -19.91
N TYR A 233 -11.18 2.13 -18.79
CA TYR A 233 -11.42 1.21 -17.69
C TYR A 233 -12.30 0.03 -18.13
N ALA A 234 -13.44 0.30 -18.77
CA ALA A 234 -14.37 -0.72 -19.24
C ALA A 234 -13.73 -1.67 -20.25
N LEU A 235 -13.10 -1.14 -21.31
CA LEU A 235 -12.44 -1.97 -22.31
C LEU A 235 -11.32 -2.82 -21.72
N ARG A 236 -10.53 -2.25 -20.80
CA ARG A 236 -9.45 -3.00 -20.16
C ARG A 236 -9.99 -4.12 -19.28
N SER A 237 -11.04 -3.83 -18.51
CA SER A 237 -11.69 -4.78 -17.60
C SER A 237 -12.26 -6.02 -18.31
N LEU A 238 -12.56 -5.96 -19.60
CA LEU A 238 -13.01 -7.13 -20.37
C LEU A 238 -11.92 -8.20 -20.52
N VAL A 239 -10.66 -7.79 -20.59
CA VAL A 239 -9.53 -8.69 -20.82
C VAL A 239 -8.88 -9.08 -19.50
N GLU A 240 -8.45 -8.09 -18.70
CA GLU A 240 -7.75 -8.28 -17.41
C GLU A 240 -8.14 -7.15 -16.46
N ALA A 241 -7.97 -7.37 -15.16
CA ALA A 241 -8.08 -6.25 -14.22
C ALA A 241 -7.09 -5.13 -14.63
N PRO A 242 -7.49 -3.85 -14.55
CA PRO A 242 -6.60 -2.76 -14.92
C PRO A 242 -5.29 -2.79 -14.11
N GLY A 243 -4.15 -2.78 -14.81
CA GLY A 243 -2.81 -2.85 -14.17
C GLY A 243 -2.37 -4.24 -13.67
N GLU A 244 -3.17 -5.29 -13.90
CA GLU A 244 -2.92 -6.61 -13.31
C GLU A 244 -1.58 -7.25 -13.70
N LYS A 245 -1.21 -7.18 -14.99
CA LYS A 245 0.08 -7.70 -15.48
C LYS A 245 1.28 -7.01 -14.84
N LEU A 246 1.20 -5.70 -14.63
CA LEU A 246 2.28 -4.93 -14.03
C LEU A 246 2.47 -5.36 -12.57
N LEU A 247 1.38 -5.43 -11.80
CA LEU A 247 1.39 -5.86 -10.40
C LEU A 247 1.88 -7.31 -10.24
N ARG A 248 1.50 -8.21 -11.16
CA ARG A 248 2.03 -9.58 -11.18
C ARG A 248 3.54 -9.61 -11.42
N ALA A 249 4.03 -8.86 -12.40
CA ALA A 249 5.45 -8.79 -12.70
C ALA A 249 6.25 -8.25 -11.50
N GLU A 250 5.74 -7.23 -10.81
CA GLU A 250 6.35 -6.69 -9.59
C GLU A 250 6.35 -7.72 -8.44
N HIS A 251 5.23 -8.42 -8.23
CA HIS A 251 5.14 -9.47 -7.22
C HIS A 251 6.08 -10.64 -7.51
N GLU A 252 6.19 -11.06 -8.78
CA GLU A 252 7.16 -12.08 -9.20
C GLU A 252 8.61 -11.61 -8.96
N GLN A 253 8.91 -10.34 -9.22
CA GLN A 253 10.22 -9.77 -8.92
C GLN A 253 10.48 -9.75 -7.40
N ALA A 254 9.49 -9.38 -6.59
CA ALA A 254 9.57 -9.42 -5.13
C ALA A 254 9.81 -10.85 -4.61
N LEU A 255 9.10 -11.85 -5.17
CA LEU A 255 9.33 -13.27 -4.88
C LEU A 255 10.74 -13.71 -5.29
N LYS A 256 11.23 -13.29 -6.45
CA LYS A 256 12.61 -13.59 -6.90
C LYS A 256 13.63 -12.99 -5.96
N ARG A 257 13.46 -11.74 -5.50
CA ARG A 257 14.33 -11.09 -4.50
C ARG A 257 14.29 -11.85 -3.17
N TYR A 258 13.10 -12.21 -2.69
CA TYR A 258 12.91 -12.98 -1.47
C TYR A 258 13.58 -14.38 -1.54
N ARG A 259 13.43 -15.08 -2.68
CA ARG A 259 14.05 -16.38 -2.96
C ARG A 259 15.57 -16.29 -3.09
N ARG A 260 16.12 -15.28 -3.78
CA ARG A 260 17.58 -15.06 -3.89
C ARG A 260 18.21 -14.83 -2.51
N GLY A 261 17.52 -14.13 -1.62
CA GLY A 261 17.96 -13.98 -0.24
C GLY A 261 17.98 -15.28 0.59
N ARG A 262 17.47 -16.42 0.08
CA ARG A 262 17.62 -17.75 0.72
C ARG A 262 18.92 -18.45 0.33
N THR A 263 19.53 -18.15 -0.82
CA THR A 263 20.71 -18.89 -1.32
C THR A 263 22.04 -18.28 -0.88
N THR A 264 22.09 -17.00 -0.51
CA THR A 264 23.32 -16.33 -0.07
C THR A 264 23.70 -16.67 1.38
N ARG A 265 22.73 -17.09 2.22
CA ARG A 265 22.96 -17.35 3.66
C ARG A 265 23.27 -18.82 4.00
N THR A 266 23.24 -19.74 3.04
CA THR A 266 23.54 -21.17 3.24
C THR A 266 25.04 -21.48 3.34
N GLY A 267 25.91 -20.49 3.25
CA GLY A 267 27.32 -20.64 3.59
C GLY A 267 27.54 -20.54 5.10
N ASN A 268 27.49 -21.66 5.81
CA ASN A 268 27.88 -21.72 7.22
C ASN A 268 29.34 -21.23 7.38
N PRO A 269 29.60 -20.06 8.01
CA PRO A 269 30.94 -19.51 8.14
C PRO A 269 31.87 -20.38 9.00
N ALA A 270 31.32 -21.30 9.81
CA ALA A 270 32.09 -22.22 10.64
C ALA A 270 32.91 -23.26 9.82
N ARG A 271 32.69 -23.38 8.50
CA ARG A 271 33.52 -24.23 7.62
C ARG A 271 34.71 -23.52 6.99
N ARG A 272 34.88 -22.20 7.17
CA ARG A 272 36.07 -21.49 6.70
C ARG A 272 37.23 -21.75 7.67
N ARG A 273 37.90 -22.90 7.50
CA ARG A 273 39.17 -23.21 8.17
C ARG A 273 40.14 -22.04 7.95
N ARG A 274 40.65 -21.46 9.04
CA ARG A 274 41.84 -20.61 9.04
C ARG A 274 42.99 -21.42 8.43
N LYS A 275 43.43 -21.06 7.23
CA LYS A 275 44.73 -21.49 6.71
C LYS A 275 45.79 -20.73 7.52
N ARG A 276 46.65 -21.49 8.18
CA ARG A 276 47.83 -21.01 8.89
C ARG A 276 48.97 -20.83 7.90
#